data_AF-A0A972RJW0-F1
#
_entry.id   AF-A0A972RJW0-F1
#
_cell.length_a   1.000
_cell.length_b   1.000
_cell.length_c   1.000
_cell.angle_alpha   90.00
_cell.angle_beta   90.00
_cell.angle_gamma   90.00
#
_symmetry.space_group_name_H-M   'P 1'
#
loop_
_entity.id
_entity.type
_entity.pdbx_description
1 polymer ?
#
loop_
_entity_poly.entity_id
_entity_poly.type
_entity_poly.pdbx_seq_one_letter_code
_entity_poly.pdbx_strand_id
1 'polypeptide(L)'
;MKTPPASLAQWYKPENKRQVWLHNMFKLRREMQAVRFYSDNSDAEHLEKWVTLLSKHYLKVGEMVPEWNKKLDLETISTLQKSAQNNHYQKVSRGLDDLDKSCKSCHTDYRAITATMYRAPDFSSVEISPSISLKKHMKDLSKQVNQIKIASEDGMKDLALSSLLDLKKGINTLGETCSSCHKKDTRIYPGGTIKKAIISLEKSLRTGTLKDQGKNLGTLAVLACARCHGTHRLSHDIRKTFVDRPSWLELIKH
;
A
#
# COMPACT_ATOMS: atom_id res chain seq x y z
N MET A 1 9.98 9.69 -11.89
CA MET A 1 10.23 8.61 -10.90
C MET A 1 11.11 7.56 -11.55
N LYS A 2 12.06 6.97 -10.83
CA LYS A 2 13.04 6.01 -11.38
C LYS A 2 12.71 4.59 -10.95
N THR A 3 12.90 3.60 -11.82
CA THR A 3 12.72 2.19 -11.47
C THR A 3 13.80 1.74 -10.48
N PRO A 4 13.44 1.10 -9.35
CA PRO A 4 14.43 0.57 -8.42
C PRO A 4 15.20 -0.61 -9.06
N PRO A 5 16.44 -0.89 -8.62
CA PRO A 5 17.18 -2.06 -9.08
C PRO A 5 16.45 -3.36 -8.76
N ALA A 6 16.55 -4.35 -9.65
CA ALA A 6 15.88 -5.64 -9.49
C ALA A 6 16.38 -6.41 -8.26
N SER A 7 17.66 -6.23 -7.88
CA SER A 7 18.26 -6.81 -6.69
C SER A 7 17.53 -6.44 -5.39
N LEU A 8 16.77 -5.34 -5.38
CA LEU A 8 16.00 -4.90 -4.23
C LEU A 8 14.81 -5.83 -3.92
N ALA A 9 14.24 -6.49 -4.92
CA ALA A 9 13.03 -7.31 -4.79
C ALA A 9 13.17 -8.42 -3.74
N GLN A 10 14.33 -9.09 -3.70
CA GLN A 10 14.61 -10.22 -2.81
C GLN A 10 14.54 -9.87 -1.30
N TRP A 11 14.50 -8.57 -0.96
CA TRP A 11 14.44 -8.10 0.42
C TRP A 11 13.01 -7.76 0.89
N TYR A 12 12.02 -7.92 0.01
CA TYR A 12 10.60 -7.76 0.27
C TYR A 12 9.88 -9.10 0.26
N LYS A 13 8.61 -9.11 0.70
CA LYS A 13 7.76 -10.29 0.60
C LYS A 13 7.34 -10.51 -0.87
N PRO A 14 7.14 -11.76 -1.30
CA PRO A 14 7.15 -12.99 -0.51
C PRO A 14 8.53 -13.59 -0.19
N GLU A 15 9.58 -13.20 -0.92
CA GLU A 15 10.93 -13.80 -0.85
C GLU A 15 11.56 -13.63 0.54
N ASN A 16 11.40 -12.45 1.14
CA ASN A 16 11.92 -12.10 2.46
C ASN A 16 10.80 -11.99 3.50
N LYS A 17 10.56 -13.09 4.23
CA LYS A 17 9.54 -13.11 5.30
C LYS A 17 9.82 -12.10 6.43
N ARG A 18 11.09 -11.77 6.68
CA ARG A 18 11.55 -10.95 7.81
C ARG A 18 11.64 -9.45 7.52
N GLN A 19 11.34 -8.99 6.29
CA GLN A 19 11.44 -7.59 5.87
C GLN A 19 12.79 -6.92 6.22
N VAL A 20 13.89 -7.64 5.98
CA VAL A 20 15.24 -7.23 6.39
C VAL A 20 15.61 -5.82 5.89
N TRP A 21 15.20 -5.45 4.67
CA TRP A 21 15.40 -4.11 4.14
C TRP A 21 14.76 -3.02 5.00
N LEU A 22 13.48 -3.18 5.34
CA LEU A 22 12.76 -2.21 6.17
C LEU A 22 13.36 -2.11 7.58
N HIS A 23 13.81 -3.22 8.15
CA HIS A 23 14.52 -3.18 9.43
C HIS A 23 15.83 -2.38 9.35
N ASN A 24 16.60 -2.50 8.26
CA ASN A 24 17.80 -1.68 8.06
C ASN A 24 17.45 -0.18 7.94
N MET A 25 16.41 0.16 7.17
CA MET A 25 15.93 1.55 7.08
C MET A 25 15.48 2.12 8.43
N PHE A 26 14.82 1.31 9.27
CA PHE A 26 14.41 1.73 10.61
C PHE A 26 15.58 1.91 11.58
N LYS A 27 16.61 1.07 11.46
CA LYS A 27 17.87 1.22 12.20
C LYS A 27 18.56 2.52 11.83
N LEU A 28 18.77 2.77 10.54
CA LEU A 28 19.36 4.01 10.03
C LEU A 28 18.65 5.25 10.56
N ARG A 29 17.30 5.31 10.49
CA ARG A 29 16.54 6.45 11.02
C ARG A 29 16.81 6.70 12.50
N ARG A 30 16.84 5.64 13.32
CA ARG A 30 17.09 5.73 14.77
C ARG A 30 18.53 6.12 15.06
N GLU A 31 19.48 5.56 14.31
CA GLU A 31 20.91 5.84 14.46
C GLU A 31 21.23 7.29 14.09
N MET A 32 20.68 7.81 12.98
CA MET A 32 20.75 9.23 12.63
C MET A 32 20.26 10.12 13.78
N GLN A 33 19.11 9.79 14.37
CA GLN A 33 18.56 10.55 15.51
C GLN A 33 19.47 10.46 16.74
N ALA A 34 20.00 9.29 17.06
CA ALA A 34 20.88 9.10 18.20
C ALA A 34 22.21 9.86 18.02
N VAL A 35 22.81 9.81 16.83
CA VAL A 35 24.03 10.57 16.51
C VAL A 35 23.81 12.07 16.72
N ARG A 36 22.69 12.63 16.22
CA ARG A 36 22.35 14.04 16.47
C ARG A 36 22.24 14.32 17.97
N PHE A 37 21.45 13.52 18.68
CA PHE A 37 21.22 13.70 20.11
C PHE A 37 22.53 13.70 20.92
N TYR A 38 23.39 12.70 20.75
CA TYR A 38 24.63 12.61 21.53
C TYR A 38 25.69 13.62 21.09
N SER A 39 25.69 14.03 19.81
CA SER A 39 26.50 15.16 19.35
C SER A 39 26.09 16.46 20.03
N ASP A 40 24.79 16.76 20.09
CA ASP A 40 24.26 17.99 20.71
C ASP A 40 24.49 18.02 22.23
N ASN A 41 24.58 16.85 22.87
CA ASN A 41 24.84 16.71 24.31
C ASN A 41 26.32 16.47 24.66
N SER A 42 27.24 16.50 23.68
CA SER A 42 28.67 16.27 23.88
C SER A 42 29.02 14.95 24.61
N ASP A 43 28.24 13.90 24.37
CA ASP A 43 28.43 12.56 24.95
C ASP A 43 29.25 11.69 24.00
N ALA A 44 30.56 11.64 24.22
CA ALA A 44 31.51 10.96 23.36
C ALA A 44 31.28 9.44 23.26
N GLU A 45 31.03 8.77 24.39
CA GLU A 45 30.91 7.31 24.46
C GLU A 45 29.69 6.83 23.64
N HIS A 46 28.54 7.43 23.87
CA HIS A 46 27.34 7.06 23.13
C HIS A 46 27.43 7.52 21.67
N LEU A 47 28.02 8.69 21.41
CA LEU A 47 28.20 9.17 20.05
C LEU A 47 29.02 8.20 19.21
N GLU A 48 30.16 7.73 19.71
CA GLU A 48 31.01 6.77 19.01
C GLU A 48 30.27 5.46 18.71
N LYS A 49 29.55 4.93 19.70
CA LYS A 49 28.70 3.73 19.53
C LYS A 49 27.68 3.93 18.41
N TRP A 50 26.93 5.02 18.43
CA TRP A 50 25.84 5.26 17.49
C TRP A 50 26.33 5.60 16.08
N VAL A 51 27.44 6.33 15.94
CA VAL A 51 28.06 6.57 14.64
C VAL A 51 28.60 5.28 14.04
N THR A 52 29.19 4.39 14.86
CA THR A 52 29.65 3.07 14.40
C THR A 52 28.50 2.21 13.86
N LEU A 53 27.36 2.21 14.56
CA LEU A 53 26.16 1.51 14.11
C LEU A 53 25.58 2.12 12.82
N LEU A 54 25.51 3.45 12.75
CA LEU A 54 25.07 4.18 11.57
C LEU A 54 25.91 3.79 10.35
N SER A 55 27.25 3.84 10.46
CA SER A 55 28.17 3.49 9.38
C SER A 55 27.97 2.05 8.92
N LYS A 56 27.88 1.10 9.86
CA LYS A 56 27.64 -0.30 9.55
C LYS A 56 26.36 -0.51 8.74
N HIS A 57 25.24 0.05 9.19
CA HIS A 57 23.96 -0.15 8.51
C HIS A 57 23.83 0.69 7.23
N TYR A 58 24.57 1.80 7.11
CA TYR A 58 24.61 2.61 5.90
C TYR A 58 25.34 1.88 4.78
N LEU A 59 26.52 1.33 5.07
CA LEU A 59 27.27 0.51 4.12
C LEU A 59 26.51 -0.76 3.73
N LYS A 60 25.74 -1.34 4.67
CA LYS A 60 24.86 -2.49 4.39
C LYS A 60 23.85 -2.21 3.27
N VAL A 61 23.48 -0.95 3.02
CA VAL A 61 22.62 -0.60 1.88
C VAL A 61 23.25 -1.03 0.56
N GLY A 62 24.54 -0.77 0.38
CA GLY A 62 25.30 -1.10 -0.82
C GLY A 62 25.58 -2.61 -0.96
N GLU A 63 25.69 -3.33 0.15
CA GLU A 63 25.76 -4.79 0.12
C GLU A 63 24.40 -5.42 -0.25
N MET A 64 23.29 -4.84 0.22
CA MET A 64 21.95 -5.34 -0.07
C MET A 64 21.53 -5.01 -1.51
N VAL A 65 21.93 -3.84 -2.01
CA VAL A 65 21.60 -3.33 -3.35
C VAL A 65 22.89 -2.80 -3.98
N PRO A 66 23.73 -3.68 -4.59
CA PRO A 66 25.03 -3.32 -5.15
C PRO A 66 25.00 -2.15 -6.13
N GLU A 67 23.91 -2.01 -6.88
CA GLU A 67 23.68 -0.94 -7.85
C GLU A 67 23.64 0.45 -7.20
N TRP A 68 23.40 0.53 -5.89
CA TRP A 68 23.37 1.78 -5.14
C TRP A 68 24.69 2.16 -4.50
N ASN A 69 25.75 1.35 -4.60
CA ASN A 69 27.08 1.72 -4.09
C ASN A 69 27.53 3.09 -4.61
N LYS A 70 27.29 3.38 -5.89
CA LYS A 70 27.63 4.68 -6.52
C LYS A 70 26.77 5.86 -6.05
N LYS A 71 25.72 5.61 -5.27
CA LYS A 71 24.82 6.61 -4.69
C LYS A 71 25.06 6.84 -3.22
N LEU A 72 25.83 5.97 -2.56
CA LEU A 72 26.18 6.14 -1.16
C LEU A 72 27.27 7.18 -1.01
N ASP A 73 27.10 8.06 -0.03
CA ASP A 73 28.08 9.06 0.34
C ASP A 73 29.08 8.46 1.34
N LEU A 74 30.02 7.69 0.78
CA LEU A 74 31.04 6.96 1.54
C LEU A 74 32.05 7.89 2.22
N GLU A 75 32.26 9.08 1.66
CA GLU A 75 33.18 10.07 2.20
C GLU A 75 32.59 10.72 3.46
N THR A 76 31.32 11.15 3.39
CA THR A 76 30.63 11.76 4.54
C THR A 76 30.55 10.79 5.71
N ILE A 77 30.20 9.52 5.48
CA ILE A 77 30.09 8.54 6.58
C ILE A 77 31.45 8.23 7.23
N SER A 78 32.53 8.19 6.44
CA SER A 78 33.90 8.04 6.95
C SER A 78 34.33 9.27 7.77
N THR A 79 34.00 10.47 7.28
CA THR A 79 34.28 11.74 7.96
C THR A 79 33.52 11.86 9.27
N LEU A 80 32.27 11.37 9.33
CA LEU A 80 31.46 11.30 10.53
C LEU A 80 32.11 10.43 11.61
N GLN A 81 32.59 9.24 11.25
CA GLN A 81 33.30 8.35 12.18
C GLN A 81 34.54 9.03 12.77
N LYS A 82 35.40 9.59 11.90
CA LYS A 82 36.60 10.31 12.34
C LYS A 82 36.25 11.51 13.22
N SER A 83 35.20 12.25 12.89
CA SER A 83 34.80 13.43 13.65
C SER A 83 34.27 13.05 15.04
N ALA A 84 33.54 11.94 15.15
CA ALA A 84 33.07 11.41 16.43
C ALA A 84 34.24 10.96 17.32
N GLN A 85 35.21 10.23 16.77
CA GLN A 85 36.41 9.79 17.50
C GLN A 85 37.26 10.94 18.05
N ASN A 86 37.25 12.08 17.36
CA ASN A 86 37.98 13.29 17.77
C ASN A 86 37.11 14.29 18.54
N ASN A 87 35.91 13.90 18.99
CA ASN A 87 34.98 14.75 19.73
C ASN A 87 34.63 16.08 19.01
N HIS A 88 34.66 16.09 17.67
CA HIS A 88 34.33 17.26 16.86
C HIS A 88 32.81 17.36 16.64
N TYR A 89 32.04 17.58 17.71
CA TYR A 89 30.57 17.54 17.71
C TYR A 89 29.92 18.41 16.62
N GLN A 90 30.39 19.64 16.42
CA GLN A 90 29.86 20.49 15.35
C GLN A 90 30.09 19.91 13.95
N LYS A 91 31.24 19.26 13.71
CA LYS A 91 31.54 18.60 12.43
C LYS A 91 30.67 17.36 12.24
N VAL A 92 30.40 16.61 13.31
CA VAL A 92 29.45 15.49 13.30
C VAL A 92 28.06 15.98 12.92
N SER A 93 27.56 17.03 13.58
CA SER A 93 26.22 17.57 13.29
C SER A 93 26.09 18.04 11.82
N ARG A 94 27.11 18.72 11.27
CA ARG A 94 27.11 19.12 9.84
C ARG A 94 27.19 17.92 8.88
N GLY A 95 28.09 16.98 9.13
CA GLY A 95 28.22 15.77 8.30
C GLY A 95 26.93 14.93 8.31
N LEU A 96 26.19 14.94 9.42
CA LEU A 96 24.90 14.25 9.52
C LEU A 96 23.85 14.92 8.63
N ASP A 97 23.83 16.26 8.58
CA ASP A 97 22.94 17.02 7.70
C ASP A 97 23.26 16.78 6.21
N ASP A 98 24.54 16.60 5.86
CA ASP A 98 24.96 16.25 4.51
C ASP A 98 24.58 14.80 4.13
N LEU A 99 24.78 13.85 5.06
CA LEU A 99 24.34 12.46 4.88
C LEU A 99 22.81 12.37 4.69
N ASP A 100 22.04 13.18 5.43
CA ASP A 100 20.58 13.25 5.28
C ASP A 100 20.16 13.72 3.89
N LYS A 101 20.89 14.66 3.26
CA LYS A 101 20.65 15.07 1.86
C LYS A 101 20.85 13.90 0.90
N SER A 102 21.89 13.09 1.09
CA SER A 102 22.12 11.87 0.29
C SER A 102 20.96 10.86 0.45
N CYS A 103 20.51 10.65 1.69
CA CYS A 103 19.37 9.78 1.99
C CYS A 103 18.07 10.30 1.32
N LYS A 104 17.81 11.61 1.41
CA LYS A 104 16.65 12.27 0.78
C LYS A 104 16.67 12.16 -0.74
N SER A 105 17.83 12.29 -1.37
CA SER A 105 17.97 12.11 -2.82
C SER A 105 17.53 10.72 -3.26
N CYS A 106 18.05 9.67 -2.62
CA CYS A 106 17.64 8.29 -2.89
C CYS A 106 16.15 8.05 -2.60
N HIS A 107 15.64 8.58 -1.48
CA HIS A 107 14.23 8.44 -1.13
C HIS A 107 13.29 9.16 -2.10
N THR A 108 13.69 10.30 -2.63
CA THR A 108 12.92 11.05 -3.64
C THR A 108 12.78 10.24 -4.92
N ASP A 109 13.86 9.61 -5.36
CA ASP A 109 13.88 8.82 -6.59
C ASP A 109 13.10 7.50 -6.47
N TYR A 110 13.28 6.76 -5.35
CA TYR A 110 12.95 5.33 -5.29
C TYR A 110 11.95 4.93 -4.20
N ARG A 111 11.74 5.71 -3.14
CA ARG A 111 10.97 5.23 -1.97
C ARG A 111 9.52 4.89 -2.32
N ALA A 112 8.84 5.80 -3.02
CA ALA A 112 7.42 5.64 -3.34
C ALA A 112 7.19 4.45 -4.29
N ILE A 113 7.94 4.40 -5.39
CA ILE A 113 7.83 3.32 -6.38
C ILE A 113 8.23 1.95 -5.80
N THR A 114 9.27 1.88 -4.98
CA THR A 114 9.65 0.65 -4.28
C THR A 114 8.52 0.15 -3.37
N ALA A 115 7.92 1.06 -2.60
CA ALA A 115 6.80 0.69 -1.73
C ALA A 115 5.60 0.21 -2.56
N THR A 116 5.30 0.86 -3.67
CA THR A 116 4.23 0.45 -4.57
C THR A 116 4.48 -0.92 -5.20
N MET A 117 5.68 -1.17 -5.74
CA MET A 117 5.98 -2.44 -6.42
C MET A 117 5.98 -3.64 -5.46
N TYR A 118 6.55 -3.47 -4.27
CA TYR A 118 6.86 -4.60 -3.38
C TYR A 118 6.04 -4.66 -2.09
N ARG A 119 5.23 -3.64 -1.77
CA ARG A 119 4.38 -3.62 -0.56
C ARG A 119 2.90 -3.46 -0.85
N ALA A 120 2.52 -2.93 -2.01
CA ALA A 120 1.11 -2.92 -2.39
C ALA A 120 0.63 -4.37 -2.65
N PRO A 121 -0.64 -4.68 -2.33
CA PRO A 121 -1.16 -6.03 -2.48
C PRO A 121 -1.27 -6.45 -3.95
N ASP A 122 -1.02 -7.73 -4.20
CA ASP A 122 -1.36 -8.37 -5.47
C ASP A 122 -2.60 -9.24 -5.26
N PHE A 123 -3.69 -8.90 -5.95
CA PHE A 123 -4.93 -9.66 -5.91
C PHE A 123 -5.14 -10.56 -7.13
N SER A 124 -4.15 -10.65 -8.03
CA SER A 124 -4.28 -11.38 -9.30
C SER A 124 -4.54 -12.88 -9.10
N SER A 125 -4.02 -13.44 -8.01
CA SER A 125 -4.18 -14.85 -7.63
C SER A 125 -5.28 -15.10 -6.59
N VAL A 126 -6.04 -14.06 -6.18
CA VAL A 126 -7.11 -14.25 -5.19
C VAL A 126 -8.35 -14.84 -5.85
N GLU A 127 -8.86 -15.90 -5.22
CA GLU A 127 -10.04 -16.63 -5.65
C GLU A 127 -11.15 -16.48 -4.60
N ILE A 128 -12.40 -16.43 -5.09
CA ILE A 128 -13.60 -16.50 -4.26
C ILE A 128 -13.97 -17.97 -4.00
N SER A 129 -13.80 -18.80 -5.02
CA SER A 129 -13.96 -20.25 -4.98
C SER A 129 -13.04 -20.87 -6.04
N PRO A 130 -12.83 -22.20 -6.04
CA PRO A 130 -11.89 -22.87 -6.97
C PRO A 130 -12.11 -22.59 -8.47
N SER A 131 -13.29 -22.09 -8.85
CA SER A 131 -13.65 -21.77 -10.24
C SER A 131 -13.94 -20.29 -10.49
N ILE A 132 -13.87 -19.44 -9.47
CA ILE A 132 -14.25 -18.03 -9.55
C ILE A 132 -13.12 -17.15 -9.01
N SER A 133 -12.42 -16.46 -9.93
CA SER A 133 -11.44 -15.44 -9.54
C SER A 133 -12.11 -14.22 -8.92
N LEU A 134 -11.37 -13.50 -8.06
CA LEU A 134 -11.82 -12.24 -7.48
C LEU A 134 -12.23 -11.23 -8.57
N LYS A 135 -11.46 -11.15 -9.66
CA LYS A 135 -11.75 -10.26 -10.79
C LYS A 135 -13.10 -10.57 -11.43
N LYS A 136 -13.41 -11.85 -11.65
CA LYS A 136 -14.70 -12.27 -12.22
C LYS A 136 -15.84 -11.91 -11.27
N HIS A 137 -15.71 -12.22 -9.98
CA HIS A 137 -16.71 -11.89 -8.98
C HIS A 137 -16.99 -10.38 -8.89
N MET A 138 -15.95 -9.55 -8.89
CA MET A 138 -16.11 -8.08 -8.90
C MET A 138 -16.85 -7.57 -10.13
N LYS A 139 -16.61 -8.19 -11.30
CA LYS A 139 -17.34 -7.87 -12.53
C LYS A 139 -18.83 -8.22 -12.39
N ASP A 140 -19.12 -9.37 -11.81
CA ASP A 140 -20.50 -9.83 -11.59
C ASP A 140 -21.22 -8.93 -10.58
N LEU A 141 -20.58 -8.51 -9.48
CA LEU A 141 -21.13 -7.52 -8.54
C LEU A 141 -21.44 -6.18 -9.22
N SER A 142 -20.51 -5.68 -10.05
CA SER A 142 -20.72 -4.45 -10.82
C SER A 142 -21.91 -4.56 -11.78
N LYS A 143 -22.04 -5.72 -12.45
CA LYS A 143 -23.19 -6.01 -13.32
C LYS A 143 -24.50 -5.95 -12.53
N GLN A 144 -24.55 -6.52 -11.32
CA GLN A 144 -25.77 -6.48 -10.51
C GLN A 144 -26.15 -5.07 -10.05
N VAL A 145 -25.18 -4.24 -9.66
CA VAL A 145 -25.44 -2.82 -9.34
C VAL A 145 -26.06 -2.09 -10.54
N ASN A 146 -25.49 -2.29 -11.74
CA ASN A 146 -26.02 -1.69 -12.96
C ASN A 146 -27.39 -2.28 -13.35
N GLN A 147 -27.61 -3.58 -13.16
CA GLN A 147 -28.89 -4.22 -13.47
C GLN A 147 -30.02 -3.68 -12.58
N ILE A 148 -29.75 -3.45 -11.29
CA ILE A 148 -30.71 -2.81 -10.38
C ILE A 148 -31.04 -1.40 -10.89
N LYS A 149 -30.03 -0.63 -11.30
CA LYS A 149 -30.21 0.73 -11.82
C LYS A 149 -31.09 0.75 -13.07
N ILE A 150 -30.74 -0.06 -14.08
CA ILE A 150 -31.47 -0.19 -15.35
C ILE A 150 -32.91 -0.63 -15.08
N ALA A 151 -33.08 -1.73 -14.34
CA ALA A 151 -34.41 -2.28 -14.05
C ALA A 151 -35.30 -1.31 -13.24
N SER A 152 -34.70 -0.47 -12.38
CA SER A 152 -35.42 0.57 -11.66
C SER A 152 -35.92 1.68 -12.60
N GLU A 153 -35.08 2.13 -13.53
CA GLU A 153 -35.42 3.16 -14.51
C GLU A 153 -36.48 2.68 -15.51
N ASP A 154 -36.42 1.41 -15.89
CA ASP A 154 -37.35 0.79 -16.84
C ASP A 154 -38.65 0.28 -16.18
N GLY A 155 -38.82 0.48 -14.86
CA GLY A 155 -40.00 0.00 -14.12
C GLY A 155 -40.09 -1.53 -13.94
N MET A 156 -39.01 -2.25 -14.24
CA MET A 156 -38.90 -3.71 -14.12
C MET A 156 -38.62 -4.15 -12.68
N LYS A 157 -39.62 -3.96 -11.80
CA LYS A 157 -39.51 -4.18 -10.36
C LYS A 157 -38.98 -5.56 -9.94
N ASP A 158 -39.50 -6.63 -10.52
CA ASP A 158 -39.12 -7.99 -10.14
C ASP A 158 -37.67 -8.30 -10.50
N LEU A 159 -37.20 -7.78 -11.65
CA LEU A 159 -35.81 -7.89 -12.06
C LEU A 159 -34.89 -7.10 -11.11
N ALA A 160 -35.28 -5.88 -10.73
CA ALA A 160 -34.50 -5.08 -9.78
C ALA A 160 -34.36 -5.77 -8.41
N LEU A 161 -35.45 -6.38 -7.91
CA LEU A 161 -35.45 -7.14 -6.66
C LEU A 161 -34.60 -8.41 -6.76
N SER A 162 -34.71 -9.15 -7.87
CA SER A 162 -33.90 -10.36 -8.11
C SER A 162 -32.39 -10.02 -8.19
N SER A 163 -32.03 -8.96 -8.90
CA SER A 163 -30.64 -8.46 -8.96
C SER A 163 -30.11 -7.98 -7.60
N LEU A 164 -30.96 -7.40 -6.75
CA LEU A 164 -30.57 -7.07 -5.37
C LEU A 164 -30.30 -8.33 -4.53
N LEU A 165 -31.08 -9.40 -4.71
CA LEU A 165 -30.84 -10.67 -4.02
C LEU A 165 -29.49 -11.26 -4.42
N ASP A 166 -29.15 -11.24 -5.70
CA ASP A 166 -27.86 -11.69 -6.20
C ASP A 166 -26.72 -10.82 -5.71
N LEU A 167 -26.88 -9.50 -5.73
CA LEU A 167 -25.90 -8.55 -5.18
C LEU A 167 -25.65 -8.82 -3.69
N LYS A 168 -26.71 -9.03 -2.90
CA LYS A 168 -26.63 -9.34 -1.47
C LYS A 168 -25.85 -10.64 -1.23
N LYS A 169 -26.13 -11.70 -1.99
CA LYS A 169 -25.38 -12.96 -1.91
C LYS A 169 -23.91 -12.73 -2.23
N GLY A 170 -23.61 -12.07 -3.34
CA GLY A 170 -22.23 -11.82 -3.76
C GLY A 170 -21.44 -10.92 -2.80
N ILE A 171 -22.07 -9.93 -2.16
CA ILE A 171 -21.46 -9.12 -1.10
C ILE A 171 -21.09 -9.97 0.12
N ASN A 172 -21.97 -10.89 0.54
CA ASN A 172 -21.67 -11.79 1.66
C ASN A 172 -20.51 -12.72 1.33
N THR A 173 -20.55 -13.37 0.16
CA THR A 173 -19.46 -14.25 -0.31
C THR A 173 -18.13 -13.51 -0.38
N LEU A 174 -18.11 -12.26 -0.85
CA LEU A 174 -16.89 -11.45 -0.87
C LEU A 174 -16.31 -11.24 0.54
N GLY A 175 -17.17 -11.07 1.54
CA GLY A 175 -16.75 -10.89 2.94
C GLY A 175 -15.98 -12.06 3.51
N GLU A 176 -16.30 -13.28 3.09
CA GLU A 176 -15.60 -14.50 3.50
C GLU A 176 -14.13 -14.46 3.03
N THR A 177 -13.88 -13.98 1.81
CA THR A 177 -12.52 -13.83 1.26
C THR A 177 -11.70 -12.79 2.01
N CYS A 178 -12.32 -11.73 2.55
CA CYS A 178 -11.61 -10.70 3.32
C CYS A 178 -10.87 -11.27 4.55
N SER A 179 -11.44 -12.30 5.19
CA SER A 179 -10.89 -12.92 6.40
C SER A 179 -9.51 -13.54 6.20
N SER A 180 -9.19 -13.97 4.97
CA SER A 180 -7.89 -14.56 4.62
C SER A 180 -6.73 -13.57 4.85
N CYS A 181 -6.98 -12.28 4.64
CA CYS A 181 -6.02 -11.19 4.87
C CYS A 181 -6.24 -10.47 6.21
N HIS A 182 -7.50 -10.35 6.67
CA HIS A 182 -7.90 -9.60 7.87
C HIS A 182 -8.08 -10.50 9.12
N LYS A 183 -7.15 -11.44 9.38
CA LYS A 183 -7.27 -12.48 10.42
C LYS A 183 -7.49 -12.00 11.86
N LYS A 184 -7.11 -10.75 12.17
CA LYS A 184 -7.23 -10.15 13.51
C LYS A 184 -8.09 -8.87 13.50
N ASP A 185 -8.76 -8.60 12.40
CA ASP A 185 -9.60 -7.41 12.28
C ASP A 185 -10.96 -7.68 12.92
N THR A 186 -11.46 -6.72 13.69
CA THR A 186 -12.81 -6.77 14.26
C THR A 186 -13.86 -6.29 13.26
N ARG A 187 -13.44 -5.70 12.13
CA ARG A 187 -14.32 -5.19 11.09
C ARG A 187 -14.82 -6.32 10.22
N ILE A 188 -16.11 -6.58 10.31
CA ILE A 188 -16.81 -7.57 9.49
C ILE A 188 -17.32 -6.89 8.21
N TYR A 189 -17.09 -7.53 7.06
CA TYR A 189 -17.73 -7.17 5.81
C TYR A 189 -18.70 -8.29 5.38
N PRO A 190 -19.95 -7.98 4.99
CA PRO A 190 -20.60 -6.69 5.17
C PRO A 190 -20.92 -6.40 6.64
N GLY A 191 -20.62 -5.18 7.09
CA GLY A 191 -20.96 -4.71 8.43
C GLY A 191 -22.44 -4.34 8.59
N GLY A 192 -22.86 -4.04 9.82
CA GLY A 192 -24.25 -3.68 10.13
C GLY A 192 -24.80 -2.52 9.30
N THR A 193 -23.99 -1.50 9.01
CA THR A 193 -24.39 -0.35 8.18
C THR A 193 -24.69 -0.76 6.74
N ILE A 194 -23.88 -1.65 6.15
CA ILE A 194 -24.11 -2.17 4.78
C ILE A 194 -25.39 -3.02 4.76
N LYS A 195 -25.58 -3.88 5.76
CA LYS A 195 -26.80 -4.70 5.89
C LYS A 195 -28.06 -3.82 5.96
N LYS A 196 -28.03 -2.72 6.73
CA LYS A 196 -29.11 -1.72 6.77
C LYS A 196 -29.34 -1.02 5.43
N ALA A 197 -28.27 -0.69 4.70
CA ALA A 197 -28.38 -0.08 3.37
C ALA A 197 -29.03 -1.02 2.35
N ILE A 198 -28.71 -2.33 2.39
CA ILE A 198 -29.38 -3.35 1.57
C ILE A 198 -30.88 -3.41 1.86
N ILE A 199 -31.27 -3.44 3.15
CA ILE A 199 -32.69 -3.44 3.56
C ILE A 199 -33.40 -2.17 3.10
N SER A 200 -32.73 -1.01 3.18
CA SER A 200 -33.29 0.27 2.74
C SER A 200 -33.51 0.31 1.24
N LEU A 201 -32.53 -0.19 0.47
CA LEU A 201 -32.66 -0.34 -0.99
C LEU A 201 -33.81 -1.27 -1.35
N GLU A 202 -33.92 -2.43 -0.70
CA GLU A 202 -35.03 -3.37 -0.93
C GLU A 202 -36.39 -2.70 -0.68
N LYS A 203 -36.53 -1.96 0.43
CA LYS A 203 -37.77 -1.22 0.74
C LYS A 203 -38.10 -0.19 -0.35
N SER A 204 -37.11 0.57 -0.83
CA SER A 204 -37.32 1.54 -1.91
C SER A 204 -37.66 0.90 -3.25
N LEU A 205 -37.07 -0.25 -3.59
CA LEU A 205 -37.45 -0.99 -4.80
C LEU A 205 -38.89 -1.52 -4.73
N ARG A 206 -39.37 -1.84 -3.53
CA ARG A 206 -40.75 -2.31 -3.33
C ARG A 206 -41.79 -1.21 -3.38
N THR A 207 -41.51 -0.05 -2.77
CA THR A 207 -42.54 0.95 -2.44
C THR A 207 -42.09 2.41 -2.62
N GLY A 208 -40.82 2.64 -2.93
CA GLY A 208 -40.26 3.98 -3.04
C GLY A 208 -40.34 4.55 -4.45
N THR A 209 -40.11 5.86 -4.56
CA THR A 209 -39.99 6.55 -5.84
C THR A 209 -38.69 6.16 -6.55
N LEU A 210 -38.60 6.39 -7.86
CA LEU A 210 -37.35 6.20 -8.62
C LEU A 210 -36.18 6.99 -8.01
N LYS A 211 -36.45 8.18 -7.45
CA LYS A 211 -35.47 8.99 -6.73
C LYS A 211 -34.96 8.29 -5.47
N ASP A 212 -35.86 7.67 -4.69
CA ASP A 212 -35.48 6.92 -3.49
C ASP A 212 -34.65 5.68 -3.82
N GLN A 213 -35.03 4.98 -4.88
CA GLN A 213 -34.31 3.81 -5.39
C GLN A 213 -32.87 4.18 -5.79
N GLY A 214 -32.72 5.25 -6.58
CA GLY A 214 -31.41 5.76 -6.98
C GLY A 214 -30.56 6.22 -5.79
N LYS A 215 -31.14 6.94 -4.83
CA LYS A 215 -30.47 7.38 -3.60
C LYS A 215 -29.96 6.20 -2.77
N ASN A 216 -30.80 5.20 -2.54
CA ASN A 216 -30.43 4.03 -1.73
C ASN A 216 -29.42 3.15 -2.45
N LEU A 217 -29.50 3.02 -3.78
CA LEU A 217 -28.50 2.30 -4.56
C LEU A 217 -27.13 2.99 -4.50
N GLY A 218 -27.09 4.30 -4.68
CA GLY A 218 -25.86 5.09 -4.54
C GLY A 218 -25.27 4.97 -3.13
N THR A 219 -26.11 5.02 -2.11
CA THR A 219 -25.69 4.83 -0.70
C THR A 219 -25.06 3.46 -0.48
N LEU A 220 -25.70 2.39 -0.98
CA LEU A 220 -25.15 1.03 -0.90
C LEU A 220 -23.80 0.93 -1.63
N ALA A 221 -23.69 1.48 -2.84
CA ALA A 221 -22.47 1.44 -3.64
C ALA A 221 -21.29 2.14 -2.94
N VAL A 222 -21.52 3.29 -2.30
CA VAL A 222 -20.48 4.00 -1.53
C VAL A 222 -20.04 3.18 -0.32
N LEU A 223 -21.01 2.64 0.45
CA LEU A 223 -20.72 1.92 1.68
C LEU A 223 -20.05 0.56 1.44
N ALA A 224 -20.50 -0.18 0.43
CA ALA A 224 -20.03 -1.53 0.13
C ALA A 224 -18.78 -1.53 -0.75
N CYS A 225 -18.68 -0.63 -1.74
CA CYS A 225 -17.66 -0.74 -2.78
C CYS A 225 -16.57 0.33 -2.65
N ALA A 226 -16.94 1.62 -2.55
CA ALA A 226 -15.99 2.72 -2.69
C ALA A 226 -14.86 2.69 -1.65
N ARG A 227 -15.17 2.35 -0.40
CA ARG A 227 -14.16 2.25 0.68
C ARG A 227 -13.12 1.16 0.41
N CYS A 228 -13.57 0.00 -0.07
CA CYS A 228 -12.69 -1.11 -0.41
C CYS A 228 -11.86 -0.79 -1.65
N HIS A 229 -12.45 -0.14 -2.66
CA HIS A 229 -11.72 0.27 -3.86
C HIS A 229 -10.63 1.31 -3.57
N GLY A 230 -10.93 2.31 -2.72
CA GLY A 230 -9.96 3.34 -2.34
C GLY A 230 -8.73 2.80 -1.61
N THR A 231 -8.85 1.67 -0.91
CA THR A 231 -7.74 1.05 -0.19
C THR A 231 -7.06 -0.05 -1.00
N HIS A 232 -7.84 -0.98 -1.54
CA HIS A 232 -7.32 -2.21 -2.15
C HIS A 232 -7.11 -2.06 -3.65
N ARG A 233 -8.16 -1.67 -4.38
CA ARG A 233 -8.09 -1.59 -5.84
C ARG A 233 -7.09 -0.55 -6.30
N LEU A 234 -7.11 0.64 -5.70
CA LEU A 234 -6.19 1.72 -6.05
C LEU A 234 -4.73 1.29 -5.91
N SER A 235 -4.36 0.69 -4.78
CA SER A 235 -2.98 0.25 -4.54
C SER A 235 -2.56 -0.90 -5.46
N HIS A 236 -3.46 -1.84 -5.72
CA HIS A 236 -3.23 -2.94 -6.67
C HIS A 236 -3.06 -2.46 -8.12
N ASP A 237 -3.97 -1.60 -8.59
CA ASP A 237 -3.96 -1.11 -9.97
C ASP A 237 -2.69 -0.28 -10.23
N ILE A 238 -2.30 0.60 -9.29
CA ILE A 238 -1.04 1.35 -9.39
C ILE A 238 0.16 0.40 -9.39
N ARG A 239 0.19 -0.61 -8.52
CA ARG A 239 1.26 -1.63 -8.53
C ARG A 239 1.39 -2.27 -9.90
N LYS A 240 0.26 -2.67 -10.49
CA LYS A 240 0.21 -3.34 -11.79
C LYS A 240 0.85 -2.49 -12.89
N THR A 241 0.59 -1.18 -12.91
CA THR A 241 1.22 -0.25 -13.87
C THR A 241 2.75 -0.26 -13.79
N PHE A 242 3.32 -0.42 -12.60
CA PHE A 242 4.78 -0.46 -12.42
C PHE A 242 5.40 -1.84 -12.63
N VAL A 243 4.66 -2.91 -12.34
CA VAL A 243 5.16 -4.29 -12.43
C VAL A 243 5.02 -4.85 -13.85
N ASP A 244 3.87 -4.69 -14.48
CA ASP A 244 3.57 -5.35 -15.77
C ASP A 244 4.23 -4.63 -16.96
N ARG A 245 4.79 -3.44 -16.74
CA ARG A 245 5.22 -2.44 -17.75
C ARG A 245 4.08 -2.07 -18.72
N PRO A 246 4.08 -0.86 -19.31
CA PRO A 246 3.07 -0.52 -20.31
C PRO A 246 3.19 -1.47 -21.50
N SER A 247 2.14 -2.24 -21.78
CA SER A 247 1.96 -2.81 -23.11
C SER A 247 1.71 -1.64 -24.06
N TRP A 248 2.64 -1.39 -24.99
CA TRP A 248 2.50 -0.34 -25.99
C TRP A 248 1.17 -0.43 -26.76
N LEU A 249 0.60 -1.64 -26.88
CA LEU A 249 -0.71 -1.89 -27.50
C LEU A 249 -1.89 -1.35 -26.69
N GLU A 250 -1.78 -1.20 -25.38
CA GLU A 250 -2.86 -0.65 -24.54
C GLU A 250 -2.86 0.89 -24.54
N LEU A 251 -1.72 1.53 -24.82
CA LEU A 251 -1.60 2.98 -24.95
C LEU A 251 -2.22 3.53 -26.25
N ILE A 252 -2.43 2.69 -27.26
CA ILE A 252 -3.04 3.05 -28.55
C ILE A 252 -4.58 2.90 -28.51
N LYS A 253 -5.15 2.38 -27.42
CA LYS A 253 -6.61 2.17 -27.25
C LYS A 253 -7.34 3.38 -26.64
N HIS A 254 -6.75 4.56 -26.66
CA HIS A 254 -7.36 5.83 -26.23
C HIS A 254 -7.32 6.80 -27.42
#